data_AF-A0A4U0WNT9-F1
#
_entry.id   AF-A0A4U0WNT9-F1
#
_cell.length_a   1.000
_cell.length_b   1.000
_cell.length_c   1.000
_cell.angle_alpha   90.00
_cell.angle_beta   90.00
_cell.angle_gamma   90.00
#
_symmetry.space_group_name_H-M   'P 1'
#
loop_
_entity.id
_entity.type
_entity.pdbx_description
1 polymer ?
#
loop_
_entity_poly.entity_id
_entity_poly.type
_entity_poly.pdbx_seq_one_letter_code
_entity_poly.pdbx_strand_id
1 'polypeptide(L)' 'MSGLFVELKTPHSGKYMQPTGLFINNEFVKGVDGKTLEVINPSTEKVITSVHEATEKDVDIA' A
#
# COMPACT_ATOMS: atom_id res chain seq x y z
N MET A 1 3.43 -2.19 14.55
CA MET A 1 2.07 -2.12 13.95
C MET A 1 1.90 -0.93 12.98
N SER A 2 2.98 -0.35 12.43
CA SER A 2 2.96 1.02 11.86
C SER A 2 3.41 1.11 10.39
N GLY A 3 2.95 0.23 9.50
CA GLY A 3 3.38 0.30 8.10
C GLY A 3 2.45 -0.35 7.07
N LEU A 4 1.17 -0.56 7.42
CA LEU A 4 0.17 -1.14 6.52
C LEU A 4 -0.96 -0.18 6.18
N PHE A 5 -0.98 1.00 6.78
CA PHE A 5 -1.97 2.05 6.52
C PHE A 5 -1.25 3.38 6.38
N VAL A 6 -1.60 4.14 5.35
CA VAL A 6 -1.08 5.49 5.11
C VAL A 6 -2.24 6.46 5.09
N GLU A 7 -2.10 7.54 5.86
CA GLU A 7 -3.08 8.64 5.86
C GLU A 7 -2.84 9.51 4.60
N LEU A 8 -3.73 9.37 3.62
CA LEU A 8 -3.76 10.17 2.42
C LEU A 8 -4.75 11.31 2.56
N LYS A 9 -4.45 12.44 1.91
CA LYS A 9 -5.35 13.59 1.88
C LYS A 9 -5.86 13.75 0.45
N THR A 10 -7.10 13.38 0.20
CA THR A 10 -7.75 13.59 -1.09
C THR A 10 -8.38 14.99 -1.13
N PRO A 11 -8.37 15.68 -2.28
CA PRO A 11 -9.02 16.99 -2.44
C PRO A 11 -10.54 16.93 -2.24
N HIS A 12 -11.14 15.75 -2.39
CA HIS A 12 -12.58 15.56 -2.43
C HIS A 12 -13.16 14.92 -1.15
N SER A 13 -12.46 13.96 -0.54
CA SER A 13 -12.95 13.22 0.63
C SER A 13 -12.15 13.47 1.92
N GLY A 14 -11.15 14.37 1.89
CA GLY A 14 -10.38 14.74 3.08
C GLY A 14 -9.31 13.71 3.45
N LYS A 15 -9.15 13.43 4.74
CA LYS A 15 -8.18 12.45 5.26
C LYS A 15 -8.74 11.03 5.09
N TYR A 16 -8.04 10.17 4.37
CA TYR A 16 -8.38 8.78 4.10
C TYR A 16 -7.24 7.86 4.52
N MET A 17 -7.57 6.80 5.28
CA MET A 17 -6.60 5.77 5.65
C MET A 17 -6.57 4.70 4.56
N GLN A 18 -5.53 4.74 3.72
CA GLN A 18 -5.33 3.76 2.65
C GLN A 18 -4.56 2.56 3.21
N PRO A 19 -5.09 1.33 3.14
CA PRO A 19 -4.29 0.14 3.38
C PRO A 19 -3.23 0.01 2.27
N THR A 20 -1.96 -0.07 2.67
CA THR A 20 -0.82 -0.29 1.77
C THR A 20 -0.34 -1.74 1.77
N GLY A 21 -0.88 -2.57 2.66
CA GLY A 21 -0.58 -4.00 2.78
C GLY A 21 -1.11 -4.86 1.65
N LEU A 22 -0.54 -6.06 1.51
CA LEU A 22 -1.07 -7.12 0.67
C LEU A 22 -2.29 -7.72 1.35
N PHE A 23 -3.36 -7.95 0.60
CA PHE A 23 -4.57 -8.57 1.14
C PHE A 23 -4.54 -10.07 0.86
N ILE A 24 -4.15 -10.85 1.86
CA ILE A 24 -3.99 -12.31 1.78
C ILE A 24 -4.80 -12.95 2.90
N ASN A 25 -5.62 -13.94 2.55
CA ASN A 25 -6.39 -14.73 3.52
C ASN A 25 -7.27 -13.86 4.47
N ASN A 26 -7.96 -12.87 3.90
CA ASN A 26 -8.78 -11.88 4.62
C ASN A 26 -8.02 -10.93 5.58
N GLU A 27 -6.69 -10.93 5.57
CA GLU A 27 -5.86 -10.06 6.41
C GLU A 27 -4.90 -9.19 5.57
N PHE A 28 -4.55 -8.01 6.09
CA PHE A 28 -3.51 -7.16 5.50
C PHE A 28 -2.14 -7.56 6.04
N VAL A 29 -1.33 -8.19 5.21
CA VAL A 29 0.03 -8.62 5.54
C VAL A 29 1.07 -7.73 4.87
N LYS A 30 2.26 -7.65 5.48
CA LYS A 30 3.42 -7.02 4.84
C LYS A 30 4.04 -8.02 3.87
N GLY A 31 4.44 -7.57 2.69
CA GLY A 31 5.16 -8.42 1.74
C GLY A 31 6.43 -9.00 2.38
N VAL A 32 6.69 -10.30 2.17
CA VAL A 32 7.82 -11.01 2.81
C VAL A 32 9.16 -10.33 2.51
N ASP A 33 9.29 -9.77 1.31
CA ASP A 33 10.52 -9.16 0.79
C ASP A 33 10.66 -7.67 1.17
N GLY A 34 9.61 -7.07 1.75
CA GLY A 34 9.60 -5.66 2.16
C GLY A 34 9.75 -4.66 1.01
N LYS A 35 9.61 -5.11 -0.24
CA LYS A 35 9.61 -4.23 -1.42
C LYS A 35 8.38 -3.34 -1.41
N THR A 36 8.58 -2.09 -1.77
CA THR A 36 7.49 -1.12 -1.87
C THR A 36 7.50 -0.45 -3.22
N LEU A 37 6.32 -0.33 -3.82
CA LEU A 37 6.09 0.36 -5.08
C LEU A 37 5.57 1.76 -4.80
N GLU A 38 6.26 2.77 -5.31
CA GLU A 38 5.84 4.17 -5.17
C GLU A 38 4.70 4.49 -6.14
N VAL A 39 3.55 4.86 -5.59
CA VAL A 39 2.38 5.28 -6.36
C VAL A 39 2.49 6.78 -6.59
N ILE A 40 2.61 7.19 -7.85
CA ILE A 40 2.73 8.59 -8.25
C ILE A 40 1.36 9.14 -8.65
N ASN A 41 1.06 10.37 -8.26
CA ASN A 41 -0.17 11.06 -8.63
C ASN A 41 -0.07 11.56 -10.08
N PRO A 42 -0.94 11.11 -11.00
CA PRO A 42 -0.88 11.51 -12.41
C PRO A 42 -1.18 13.00 -12.63
N SER A 43 -1.81 13.69 -11.68
CA SER A 43 -2.18 15.11 -11.79
C SER A 43 -1.12 16.07 -11.23
N THR A 44 -0.21 15.60 -10.38
CA THR A 44 0.80 16.45 -9.72
C THR A 44 2.23 15.92 -9.81
N GLU A 45 2.42 14.72 -10.39
CA GLU A 45 3.70 13.98 -10.45
C GLU A 45 4.36 13.76 -9.08
N LYS A 46 3.62 13.92 -7.98
CA LYS A 46 4.11 13.69 -6.63
C LYS A 46 3.83 12.26 -6.19
N VAL A 47 4.76 11.68 -5.43
CA VAL A 47 4.55 10.40 -4.75
C VAL A 47 3.39 10.53 -3.76
N ILE A 48 2.34 9.73 -3.96
CA ILE A 48 1.18 9.63 -3.07
C ILE A 48 1.56 8.80 -1.85
N THR A 49 2.03 7.59 -2.09
CA THR A 49 2.35 6.60 -1.06
C THR A 49 3.19 5.48 -1.63
N SER A 50 3.77 4.66 -0.77
CA SER A 50 4.48 3.44 -1.13
C SER A 50 3.64 2.24 -0.69
N VAL A 51 3.16 1.45 -1.65
CA VAL A 51 2.40 0.21 -1.39
C VAL A 51 3.33 -0.99 -1.35
N HIS A 52 3.04 -2.01 -0.56
CA HIS A 52 3.86 -3.24 -0.53
C HIS A 52 3.72 -3.99 -1.86
N GLU A 53 4.85 -4.37 -2.45
CA GLU A 53 4.90 -5.15 -3.68
C GLU A 53 4.76 -6.64 -3.33
N ALA A 54 3.81 -7.32 -3.98
CA ALA A 54 3.63 -8.76 -3.81
C ALA A 54 4.78 -9.51 -4.50
N THR A 55 5.42 -10.43 -3.78
CA THR A 55 6.42 -11.33 -4.34
C THR A 55 5.86 -12.73 -4.55
N GLU A 56 6.56 -13.59 -5.31
CA GLU A 56 6.12 -14.98 -5.54
C GLU A 56 5.84 -15.74 -4.23
N LYS A 57 6.59 -15.43 -3.15
CA LYS A 57 6.34 -16.00 -1.82
C LYS A 57 5.02 -15.55 -1.21
N ASP A 58 4.59 -14.32 -1.47
CA ASP A 58 3.28 -13.82 -1.04
C ASP A 58 2.16 -14.46 -1.88
N VAL A 59 2.41 -14.73 -3.16
CA VAL A 59 1.48 -15.43 -4.06
C VAL A 59 1.30 -16.89 -3.66
N ASP A 60 2.36 -17.57 -3.23
CA ASP A 60 2.30 -18.96 -2.75
C ASP A 60 1.55 -19.10 -1.40
N ILE A 61 1.46 -18.02 -0.61
CA ILE A 61 0.73 -17.98 0.66
C ILE A 61 -0.75 -17.59 0.46
N ALA A 62 -1.09 -17.00 -0.70
CA ALA A 62 -2.41 -16.47 -1.02
C ALA A 62 -3.47 -17.53 -1.34
#